data_AF-A0A953RFE7-F1
#
_entry.id   AF-A0A953RFE7-F1
#
_cell.length_a   1.000
_cell.length_b   1.000
_cell.length_c   1.000
_cell.angle_alpha   90.00
_cell.angle_beta   90.00
_cell.angle_gamma   90.00
#
_symmetry.space_group_name_H-M   'P 1'
#
loop_
_entity.id
_entity.type
_entity.pdbx_description
1 polymer ?
#
loop_
_entity_poly.entity_id
_entity_poly.type
_entity_poly.pdbx_seq_one_letter_code
_entity_poly.pdbx_strand_id
1 'polypeptide(L)'
;MTPLHDKLQRLKLPVMHRQLDQVLSDAAAQNWSMLQTLERLADLELEDHNRRAVERRFRASRLQTQYSIDAFHFNHHQSRQQNKAVSCVCSTSNSSPREPA
;
A
#
# COMPACT_ATOMS: atom_id res chain seq x y z
N MET A 1 -30.03 8.17 -6.55
CA MET A 1 -29.03 7.14 -6.20
C MET A 1 -29.08 6.08 -7.29
N THR A 2 -27.94 5.72 -7.89
CA THR A 2 -27.92 4.72 -8.97
C THR A 2 -28.09 3.32 -8.37
N PRO A 3 -28.64 2.33 -9.13
CA PRO A 3 -28.82 0.96 -8.62
C PRO A 3 -27.50 0.29 -8.21
N LEU A 4 -26.35 0.81 -8.65
CA LEU A 4 -25.04 0.33 -8.23
C LEU A 4 -24.67 0.77 -6.81
N HIS A 5 -24.98 2.01 -6.41
CA HIS A 5 -24.71 2.48 -5.04
C HIS A 5 -25.41 1.59 -4.01
N ASP A 6 -26.70 1.30 -4.22
CA ASP A 6 -27.47 0.43 -3.31
C ASP A 6 -26.88 -0.99 -3.20
N LYS A 7 -26.39 -1.53 -4.32
CA LYS A 7 -25.72 -2.84 -4.36
C LYS A 7 -24.41 -2.80 -3.58
N LEU A 8 -23.58 -1.78 -3.77
CA LEU A 8 -22.30 -1.62 -3.05
C LEU A 8 -22.52 -1.47 -1.54
N GLN A 9 -23.56 -0.72 -1.15
CA GLN A 9 -23.95 -0.60 0.26
C GLN A 9 -24.38 -1.96 0.84
N ARG A 10 -25.21 -2.73 0.14
CA ARG A 10 -25.65 -4.08 0.56
C ARG A 10 -24.48 -5.07 0.66
N LEU A 11 -23.49 -4.97 -0.23
CA LEU A 11 -22.27 -5.78 -0.22
C LEU A 11 -21.26 -5.33 0.84
N LYS A 12 -21.52 -4.24 1.56
CA LYS A 12 -20.62 -3.65 2.57
C LYS A 12 -19.26 -3.25 2.00
N LEU A 13 -19.28 -2.58 0.83
CA LEU A 13 -18.11 -1.99 0.16
C LEU A 13 -18.14 -0.45 0.29
N PRO A 14 -17.87 0.10 1.49
CA PRO A 14 -18.09 1.52 1.80
C PRO A 14 -17.12 2.48 1.10
N VAL A 15 -15.94 2.02 0.67
CA VAL A 15 -14.99 2.88 -0.05
C VAL A 15 -15.38 2.95 -1.51
N MET A 16 -15.64 1.81 -2.16
CA MET A 16 -16.17 1.79 -3.52
C MET A 16 -17.45 2.62 -3.62
N HIS A 17 -18.37 2.51 -2.65
CA HIS A 17 -19.59 3.31 -2.62
C HIS A 17 -19.31 4.82 -2.60
N ARG A 18 -18.36 5.27 -1.76
CA ARG A 18 -18.07 6.71 -1.60
C ARG A 18 -17.21 7.29 -2.73
N GLN A 19 -16.36 6.47 -3.34
CA GLN A 19 -15.40 6.92 -4.36
C GLN A 19 -15.85 6.65 -5.79
N LEU A 20 -16.99 5.98 -5.99
CA LEU A 20 -17.51 5.60 -7.30
C LEU A 20 -17.56 6.78 -8.27
N ASP A 21 -18.23 7.88 -7.90
CA ASP A 21 -18.42 9.02 -8.79
C ASP A 21 -17.10 9.73 -9.12
N GLN A 22 -16.19 9.82 -8.14
CA GLN A 22 -14.86 10.40 -8.34
C GLN A 22 -14.03 9.56 -9.31
N VAL A 23 -13.95 8.25 -9.09
CA VAL A 23 -13.16 7.35 -9.93
C VAL A 23 -13.73 7.26 -11.35
N LEU A 24 -15.05 7.37 -11.52
CA LEU A 24 -15.66 7.46 -12.85
C LEU A 24 -15.31 8.77 -13.57
N SER A 25 -15.29 9.89 -12.84
CA SER A 25 -14.84 11.18 -13.39
C SER A 25 -13.37 11.13 -13.81
N ASP A 26 -12.52 10.53 -12.98
CA ASP A 26 -11.10 10.32 -13.27
C ASP A 26 -10.94 9.40 -14.49
N ALA A 27 -11.64 8.27 -14.52
CA ALA A 27 -11.62 7.35 -15.66
C ALA A 27 -12.01 8.03 -16.98
N ALA A 28 -13.00 8.92 -16.97
CA ALA A 28 -13.37 9.70 -18.15
C ALA A 28 -12.28 10.72 -18.55
N ALA A 29 -11.67 11.39 -17.57
CA ALA A 29 -10.63 12.38 -17.82
C ALA A 29 -9.30 11.76 -18.30
N GLN A 30 -8.96 10.57 -17.80
CA GLN A 30 -7.73 9.85 -18.15
C GLN A 30 -7.93 8.73 -19.17
N ASN A 31 -9.12 8.59 -19.75
CA ASN A 31 -9.49 7.55 -20.71
C ASN A 31 -9.18 6.12 -20.21
N TRP A 32 -9.46 5.84 -18.95
CA TRP A 32 -9.28 4.51 -18.40
C TRP A 32 -10.26 3.53 -19.02
N SER A 33 -9.79 2.31 -19.27
CA SER A 33 -10.68 1.21 -19.62
C SER A 33 -11.59 0.84 -18.45
N MET A 34 -12.69 0.14 -18.74
CA MET A 34 -13.59 -0.38 -17.71
C MET A 34 -12.85 -1.26 -16.69
N LEU A 35 -11.92 -2.09 -17.15
CA LEU A 35 -11.14 -2.97 -16.27
C LEU A 35 -10.26 -2.16 -15.32
N GLN A 36 -9.52 -1.17 -15.83
CA GLN A 36 -8.69 -0.29 -15.02
C GLN A 36 -9.50 0.47 -13.96
N THR A 37 -10.70 0.91 -14.32
CA THR A 37 -11.60 1.61 -13.40
C THR A 37 -12.05 0.70 -12.25
N LEU A 38 -12.40 -0.56 -12.56
CA LEU A 38 -12.79 -1.55 -11.56
C LEU A 38 -11.61 -1.97 -10.67
N GLU A 39 -10.43 -2.17 -11.26
CA GLU A 39 -9.20 -2.45 -10.52
C GLU A 39 -8.90 -1.32 -9.53
N ARG A 40 -8.97 -0.06 -9.99
CA ARG A 40 -8.74 1.10 -9.12
C ARG A 40 -9.71 1.15 -7.94
N LEU A 41 -11.00 0.90 -8.18
CA LEU A 41 -11.99 0.86 -7.10
C LEU A 41 -11.73 -0.29 -6.12
N ALA A 42 -11.35 -1.46 -6.63
CA ALA A 42 -11.05 -2.63 -5.80
C ALA A 42 -9.80 -2.40 -4.94
N ASP A 43 -8.75 -1.79 -5.50
CA ASP A 43 -7.52 -1.45 -4.77
C ASP A 43 -7.80 -0.52 -3.60
N LEU A 44 -8.59 0.55 -3.83
CA LEU A 44 -8.96 1.50 -2.78
C LEU A 44 -9.73 0.83 -1.63
N GLU A 45 -10.62 -0.11 -1.96
CA GLU A 45 -11.35 -0.88 -0.94
C GLU A 45 -10.43 -1.85 -0.18
N LEU A 46 -9.51 -2.53 -0.87
CA LEU A 46 -8.55 -3.44 -0.25
C LEU A 46 -7.59 -2.69 0.69
N GLU A 47 -7.09 -1.51 0.26
CA GLU A 47 -6.26 -0.64 1.08
C GLU A 47 -6.98 -0.24 2.38
N ASP A 48 -8.22 0.21 2.28
CA ASP A 48 -9.00 0.60 3.45
C ASP A 48 -9.37 -0.59 4.35
N HIS A 49 -9.68 -1.74 3.76
CA HIS A 49 -9.93 -2.96 4.51
C HIS A 49 -8.69 -3.39 5.31
N ASN A 50 -7.51 -3.33 4.69
CA ASN A 50 -6.24 -3.60 5.35
C ASN A 50 -5.96 -2.58 6.47
N ARG A 51 -6.17 -1.29 6.21
CA ARG A 51 -6.03 -0.22 7.20
C ARG A 51 -6.93 -0.46 8.42
N ARG A 52 -8.22 -0.76 8.23
CA ARG A 52 -9.17 -1.10 9.30
C ARG A 52 -8.76 -2.36 10.06
N ALA A 53 -8.24 -3.37 9.37
CA ALA A 53 -7.78 -4.60 10.01
C ALA A 53 -6.56 -4.34 10.91
N VAL A 54 -5.60 -3.56 10.44
CA VAL A 54 -4.42 -3.14 11.23
C VAL A 54 -4.87 -2.32 12.44
N GLU A 55 -5.70 -1.31 12.24
CA GLU A 55 -6.21 -0.45 13.33
C GLU A 55 -6.96 -1.26 14.39
N ARG A 56 -7.83 -2.19 13.98
CA ARG A 56 -8.55 -3.07 14.91
C ARG A 56 -7.60 -3.94 15.72
N ARG A 57 -6.61 -4.56 15.07
CA ARG A 57 -5.60 -5.41 15.74
C ARG A 57 -4.73 -4.59 16.70
N PHE A 58 -4.36 -3.38 16.33
CA PHE A 58 -3.61 -2.46 17.18
C PHE A 58 -4.42 -2.06 18.41
N ARG A 59 -5.69 -1.68 18.25
CA ARG A 59 -6.57 -1.37 19.39
C ARG A 59 -6.72 -2.56 20.34
N ALA A 60 -6.79 -3.78 19.80
CA ALA A 60 -6.87 -5.01 20.58
C ALA A 60 -5.58 -5.35 21.35
N SER A 61 -4.40 -4.92 20.86
CA SER A 61 -3.13 -5.21 21.53
C SER A 61 -2.85 -4.33 22.76
N ARG A 62 -3.65 -3.27 22.98
CA ARG A 62 -3.52 -2.34 24.11
C ARG A 62 -2.13 -1.68 24.20
N LEU A 63 -1.43 -1.58 23.07
CA LEU A 63 -0.18 -0.84 22.97
C LEU A 63 -0.45 0.66 23.12
N GLN A 64 0.44 1.35 23.83
CA GLN A 64 0.28 2.79 24.13
C GLN A 64 0.49 3.67 22.90
N THR A 65 1.43 3.27 22.02
CA THR A 65 1.81 4.04 20.83
C THR A 65 1.98 3.10 19.63
N GLN A 66 1.57 3.56 18.45
CA GLN A 66 1.84 2.88 17.20
C GLN A 66 3.31 3.11 16.81
N TYR A 67 4.17 2.14 17.11
CA TYR A 67 5.54 2.14 16.63
C TYR A 67 5.58 1.72 15.17
N SER A 68 6.00 2.61 14.27
CA SER A 68 6.31 2.28 12.87
C SER A 68 7.77 1.86 12.73
N ILE A 69 8.10 1.16 11.64
CA ILE A 69 9.48 0.80 11.31
C ILE A 69 10.35 2.06 11.18
N ASP A 70 9.80 3.16 10.64
CA ASP A 70 10.52 4.43 10.45
C ASP A 70 10.91 5.11 11.76
N ALA A 71 10.14 4.88 12.83
CA ALA A 71 10.47 5.38 14.17
C ALA A 71 11.56 4.56 14.86
N PHE A 72 12.03 3.45 14.26
CA PHE A 72 13.04 2.60 14.85
C PHE A 72 14.47 3.13 14.59
N HIS A 73 15.20 3.44 15.65
CA HIS A 73 16.61 3.82 15.55
C HIS A 73 17.50 2.59 15.30
N PHE A 74 17.70 2.23 14.03
CA PHE A 74 18.54 1.08 13.62
C PHE A 74 19.98 1.13 14.13
N ASN A 75 20.49 2.33 14.44
CA ASN A 75 21.86 2.55 14.91
C ASN A 75 22.03 2.40 16.42
N HIS A 76 20.95 2.13 17.18
CA HIS A 76 21.00 2.05 18.65
C HIS A 76 21.86 0.89 19.18
N HIS A 77 21.99 -0.23 18.45
CA HIS A 77 22.72 -1.41 18.94
C HIS A 77 23.81 -1.87 17.97
N GLN A 78 25.03 -2.07 18.50
CA GLN A 78 26.23 -2.38 17.72
C GLN A 78 26.10 -3.65 16.86
N SER A 79 25.39 -4.68 17.34
CA SER A 79 25.14 -5.92 16.56
C SER A 79 24.33 -5.69 15.28
N ARG A 80 23.45 -4.67 15.23
CA ARG A 80 22.66 -4.35 14.04
C ARG A 80 23.49 -3.62 12.99
N GLN A 81 24.47 -2.82 13.44
CA GLN A 81 25.43 -2.16 12.55
C GLN A 81 26.35 -3.20 11.89
N GLN A 82 26.81 -4.19 12.66
CA GLN A 82 27.69 -5.27 12.16
C GLN A 82 26.96 -6.18 11.15
N ASN A 83 25.66 -6.47 11.37
CA ASN A 83 24.88 -7.32 10.46
C ASN A 83 24.40 -6.62 9.17
N LYS A 84 24.42 -5.28 9.09
CA LYS A 84 24.08 -4.55 7.85
C LYS A 84 25.06 -4.84 6.72
N ALA A 85 26.33 -5.08 7.05
CA ALA A 85 27.35 -5.46 6.08
C ALA A 85 27.14 -6.88 5.52
N VAL A 86 26.43 -7.75 6.24
CA VAL A 86 26.22 -9.16 5.87
C VAL A 86 24.99 -9.35 4.97
N SER A 87 23.97 -8.49 5.06
CA SER A 87 22.75 -8.63 4.24
C SER A 87 22.88 -8.07 2.82
N CYS A 88 24.01 -7.45 2.46
CA CYS A 88 24.26 -6.88 1.14
C CYS A 88 25.26 -7.74 0.35
N VAL A 89 24.92 -9.00 0.09
CA VAL A 89 25.75 -9.89 -0.77
C VAL A 89 24.98 -10.40 -2.01
N CYS A 90 23.73 -9.99 -2.22
CA CYS A 90 22.95 -10.40 -3.39
C CYS A 90 22.50 -9.22 -4.25
N SER A 91 23.40 -8.33 -4.69
CA SER A 91 23.13 -7.35 -5.78
C SER A 91 24.42 -6.71 -6.31
N THR A 92 25.38 -7.49 -6.81
CA THR A 92 26.36 -6.97 -7.78
C THR A 92 26.54 -8.00 -8.89
N SER A 93 25.55 -8.04 -9.77
CA SER A 93 25.75 -8.53 -11.13
C SER A 93 26.83 -7.68 -11.79
N ASN A 94 28.00 -8.28 -11.94
CA ASN A 94 29.01 -8.09 -12.97
C ASN A 94 28.74 -6.98 -14.02
N SER A 95 29.50 -5.88 -13.97
CA SER A 95 29.71 -5.01 -15.13
C SER A 95 31.16 -4.53 -15.13
N SER A 96 31.96 -5.20 -15.97
CA SER A 96 33.36 -4.90 -16.27
C SER A 96 33.53 -3.47 -16.83
N PRO A 97 34.56 -2.70 -16.45
CA PRO A 97 34.83 -1.40 -17.07
C PRO A 97 35.39 -1.60 -18.48
N ARG A 98 34.77 -1.00 -19.50
CA ARG A 98 35.42 -0.78 -20.80
C ARG A 98 36.40 0.39 -20.66
N GLU A 99 37.67 0.15 -21.00
CA GLU A 99 38.67 1.20 -21.25
C GLU A 99 38.20 2.14 -22.37
N PRO A 100 38.42 3.47 -22.24
CA PRO A 100 38.34 4.37 -23.37
C PRO A 100 39.66 4.41 -24.14
N ALA A 101 39.52 4.69 -25.45
CA ALA A 101 40.54 4.67 -26.51
C ALA A 101 41.66 5.70 -26.35
#